data_AF-A0A0E3LB57-F1
#
_entry.id   AF-A0A0E3LB57-F1
#
_cell.length_a   1.000
_cell.length_b   1.000
_cell.length_c   1.000
_cell.angle_alpha   90.00
_cell.angle_beta   90.00
_cell.angle_gamma   90.00
#
_symmetry.space_group_name_H-M   'P 1'
#
loop_
_entity.id
_entity.type
_entity.pdbx_description
1 polymer ?
#
loop_
_entity_poly.entity_id
_entity_poly.type
_entity_poly.pdbx_seq_one_letter_code
_entity_poly.pdbx_strand_id
1 'polypeptide(L)'
;MISPEVNQEIGLAVGVDQLIIPLVEAGVELPILIRHLPPINFSPEAYEDALGKLIQNMRQLTKLDWLKIKCPYCGEEMTQYISPEEEVERALLAGKHLETICSYCQRTISLDPRTFRPTP
;
A
#
# COMPACT_ATOMS: atom_id res chain seq x y z
N MET A 1 2.18 -6.33 25.54
CA MET A 1 1.19 -5.46 26.22
C MET A 1 0.86 -4.35 25.25
N ILE A 2 -0.39 -4.27 24.78
CA ILE A 2 -0.84 -3.16 23.94
C ILE A 2 -0.91 -1.93 24.86
N SER A 3 -0.31 -0.83 24.45
CA SER A 3 -0.19 0.35 25.33
C SER A 3 -1.60 0.91 25.63
N PRO A 4 -1.87 1.37 26.87
CA PRO A 4 -3.14 1.99 27.22
C PRO A 4 -3.55 3.12 26.27
N GLU A 5 -2.57 3.86 25.75
CA GLU A 5 -2.74 4.95 24.80
C GLU A 5 -3.33 4.43 23.47
N VAL A 6 -2.80 3.33 22.92
CA VAL A 6 -3.32 2.73 21.68
C VAL A 6 -4.78 2.31 21.83
N ASN A 7 -5.17 1.74 22.98
CA ASN A 7 -6.57 1.37 23.22
C ASN A 7 -7.49 2.60 23.33
N GLN A 8 -7.00 3.72 23.88
CA GLN A 8 -7.75 4.97 23.94
C GLN A 8 -7.95 5.56 22.54
N GLU A 9 -6.91 5.58 21.71
CA GLU A 9 -6.99 6.04 20.31
C GLU A 9 -7.97 5.20 19.49
N ILE A 10 -7.92 3.87 19.64
CA ILE A 10 -8.88 2.96 19.00
C ILE A 10 -10.30 3.23 19.49
N GLY A 11 -10.49 3.38 20.81
CA GLY A 11 -11.80 3.69 21.39
C GLY A 11 -12.38 5.00 20.87
N LEU A 12 -11.55 6.02 20.72
CA LEU A 12 -11.94 7.31 20.14
C LEU A 12 -12.34 7.14 18.67
N ALA A 13 -11.48 6.49 17.86
CA ALA A 13 -11.74 6.28 16.44
C ALA A 13 -13.05 5.51 16.19
N VAL A 14 -13.31 4.46 16.98
CA VAL A 14 -14.59 3.72 16.95
C VAL A 14 -15.75 4.62 17.37
N GLY A 15 -15.59 5.39 18.45
CA GLY A 15 -16.66 6.25 18.98
C GLY A 15 -17.06 7.41 18.07
N VAL A 16 -16.22 7.77 17.09
CA VAL A 16 -16.52 8.80 16.07
C VAL A 16 -16.67 8.23 14.66
N ASP A 17 -16.91 6.92 14.53
CA ASP A 17 -17.13 6.21 13.26
C ASP A 17 -16.02 6.45 12.22
N GLN A 18 -14.76 6.53 12.65
CA GLN A 18 -13.63 6.59 11.73
C GLN A 18 -13.42 5.26 11.01
N LEU A 19 -12.96 5.34 9.75
CA LEU A 19 -12.47 4.18 9.03
C LEU A 19 -11.18 3.67 9.68
N ILE A 20 -11.20 2.42 10.14
CA ILE A 20 -10.05 1.73 10.72
C ILE A 20 -9.62 0.61 9.77
N ILE A 21 -8.37 0.66 9.32
CA ILE A 21 -7.73 -0.42 8.56
C ILE A 21 -6.64 -1.03 9.47
N PRO A 22 -6.87 -2.19 10.09
CA PRO A 22 -5.88 -2.77 10.98
C PRO A 22 -4.71 -3.36 10.17
N LEU A 23 -3.48 -2.96 10.49
CA LEU A 23 -2.26 -3.64 10.05
C LEU A 23 -1.66 -4.38 11.22
N VAL A 24 -1.48 -5.68 11.10
CA VAL A 24 -1.13 -6.56 12.24
C VAL A 24 -0.06 -7.55 11.83
N GLU A 25 0.93 -7.76 12.69
CA GLU A 25 1.93 -8.80 12.46
C GLU A 25 1.31 -10.19 12.61
N ALA A 26 1.73 -11.14 11.78
CA ALA A 26 1.20 -12.51 11.80
C ALA A 26 1.29 -13.13 13.21
N GLY A 27 0.16 -13.63 13.72
CA GLY A 27 0.06 -14.23 15.05
C GLY A 27 -0.26 -13.27 16.19
N VAL A 28 -0.33 -11.95 15.92
CA VAL A 28 -0.79 -10.96 16.90
C VAL A 28 -2.32 -10.84 16.85
N GLU A 29 -2.97 -10.85 18.01
CA GLU A 29 -4.42 -10.65 18.10
C GLU A 29 -4.80 -9.17 18.06
N LEU A 30 -5.93 -8.88 17.40
CA LEU A 30 -6.52 -7.55 17.40
C LEU A 30 -7.12 -7.18 18.77
N PRO A 31 -7.05 -5.89 19.17
CA PRO A 31 -7.81 -5.36 20.30
C PRO A 31 -9.30 -5.67 20.21
N ILE A 32 -9.94 -5.93 21.34
CA ILE A 32 -11.35 -6.36 21.44
C ILE A 32 -12.29 -5.43 20.65
N LEU A 33 -12.10 -4.12 20.75
CA LEU A 33 -12.94 -3.11 20.10
C LEU A 33 -12.95 -3.21 18.57
N ILE A 34 -11.86 -3.71 17.96
CA ILE A 34 -11.71 -3.81 16.51
C ILE A 34 -11.52 -5.25 16.03
N ARG A 35 -11.73 -6.24 16.90
CA ARG A 35 -11.52 -7.67 16.59
C ARG A 35 -12.41 -8.20 15.46
N HIS A 36 -13.51 -7.51 15.19
CA HIS A 36 -14.43 -7.83 14.11
C HIS A 36 -13.95 -7.33 12.73
N LEU A 37 -12.95 -6.45 12.67
CA LEU A 37 -12.40 -5.94 11.43
C LEU A 37 -11.41 -6.93 10.82
N PRO A 38 -11.42 -7.13 9.48
CA PRO A 38 -10.42 -7.95 8.82
C PRO A 38 -9.06 -7.22 8.81
N PRO A 39 -8.00 -7.78 9.43
CA PRO A 39 -6.69 -7.16 9.40
C PRO A 39 -5.96 -7.43 8.08
N ILE A 40 -5.11 -6.47 7.67
CA ILE A 40 -4.01 -6.73 6.75
C ILE A 40 -2.87 -7.32 7.58
N ASN A 41 -2.74 -8.64 7.50
CA ASN A 41 -1.63 -9.34 8.14
C ASN A 41 -0.34 -9.10 7.36
N PHE A 42 0.75 -8.81 8.07
CA PHE A 42 2.09 -8.71 7.50
C PHE A 42 3.08 -9.63 8.23
N SER A 43 4.12 -10.03 7.51
CA SER A 43 5.35 -10.57 8.08
C SER A 43 6.54 -9.86 7.43
N PRO A 44 7.74 -9.92 8.02
CA PRO A 44 8.94 -9.34 7.42
C PRO A 44 9.20 -9.83 5.98
N GLU A 45 8.88 -11.09 5.69
CA GLU A 45 9.11 -11.73 4.39
C GLU A 45 8.06 -11.36 3.33
N ALA A 46 6.85 -10.98 3.77
CA ALA A 46 5.71 -10.68 2.90
C ALA A 46 5.23 -9.22 3.05
N TYR A 47 6.12 -8.33 3.47
CA TYR A 47 5.79 -6.92 3.72
C TYR A 47 5.24 -6.21 2.47
N GLU A 48 5.82 -6.49 1.29
CA GLU A 48 5.39 -5.90 0.03
C GLU A 48 3.96 -6.28 -0.36
N ASP A 49 3.53 -7.50 -0.03
CA ASP A 49 2.17 -7.96 -0.30
C ASP A 49 1.17 -7.26 0.64
N ALA A 50 1.54 -7.07 1.91
CA ALA A 50 0.72 -6.31 2.86
C ALA A 50 0.58 -4.84 2.45
N LEU A 51 1.67 -4.22 1.99
CA LEU A 51 1.66 -2.87 1.45
C LEU A 51 0.77 -2.77 0.20
N GLY A 52 0.83 -3.75 -0.69
CA GLY A 52 -0.03 -3.79 -1.88
C GLY A 52 -1.52 -3.87 -1.52
N LYS A 53 -1.90 -4.70 -0.55
CA LYS A 53 -3.27 -4.75 -0.02
C LYS A 53 -3.72 -3.43 0.58
N LEU A 54 -2.83 -2.73 1.30
CA LEU A 54 -3.13 -1.42 1.86
C LEU A 54 -3.43 -0.40 0.74
N ILE A 55 -2.57 -0.36 -0.28
CA ILE A 55 -2.74 0.54 -1.44
C ILE A 55 -4.05 0.21 -2.17
N GLN A 56 -4.34 -1.07 -2.40
CA GLN A 56 -5.61 -1.50 -3.03
C GLN A 56 -6.82 -1.04 -2.22
N ASN A 57 -6.83 -1.27 -0.90
CA ASN A 57 -7.90 -0.82 -0.03
C ASN A 57 -8.07 0.70 -0.11
N MET A 58 -6.98 1.48 -0.09
CA MET A 58 -7.06 2.93 -0.23
C MET A 58 -7.65 3.36 -1.59
N ARG A 59 -7.29 2.69 -2.69
CA ARG A 59 -7.85 2.97 -4.03
C ARG A 59 -9.34 2.69 -4.14
N GLN A 60 -9.84 1.67 -3.45
CA GLN A 60 -11.27 1.37 -3.41
C GLN A 60 -12.06 2.43 -2.61
N LEU A 61 -11.39 3.10 -1.66
CA LEU A 61 -12.02 4.07 -0.76
C LEU A 61 -11.81 5.52 -1.23
N THR A 62 -10.84 5.78 -2.10
CA THR A 62 -10.44 7.13 -2.51
C THR A 62 -10.02 7.19 -3.98
N LYS A 63 -10.17 8.36 -4.62
CA LYS A 63 -9.64 8.59 -5.98
C LYS A 63 -8.15 8.93 -5.91
N LEU A 64 -7.32 7.90 -5.79
CA LEU A 64 -5.87 8.03 -5.91
C LEU A 64 -5.50 7.94 -7.38
N ASP A 65 -5.23 9.08 -8.00
CA ASP A 65 -4.94 9.17 -9.44
C ASP A 65 -3.44 9.24 -9.73
N TRP A 66 -2.61 9.68 -8.78
CA TRP A 66 -1.18 9.90 -8.99
C TRP A 66 -0.31 9.60 -7.77
N LEU A 67 0.96 9.29 -8.03
CA LEU A 67 1.99 9.00 -7.05
C LEU A 67 3.26 9.78 -7.39
N LYS A 68 4.05 10.13 -6.39
CA LYS A 68 5.42 10.59 -6.60
C LYS A 68 6.36 9.40 -6.60
N ILE A 69 7.19 9.28 -7.63
CA ILE A 69 8.22 8.26 -7.75
C ILE A 69 9.58 8.92 -8.03
N LYS A 70 10.65 8.27 -7.57
CA LYS A 70 12.03 8.71 -7.82
C LYS A 70 12.68 7.81 -8.86
N CYS A 71 13.18 8.38 -9.95
CA CYS A 71 13.83 7.62 -11.01
C CYS A 71 15.09 6.91 -10.47
N PRO A 72 15.22 5.57 -10.63
CA PRO A 72 16.40 4.85 -10.15
C PRO A 72 17.66 5.17 -10.97
N TYR A 73 17.52 5.74 -12.16
CA TYR A 73 18.64 6.02 -13.07
C TYR A 73 19.21 7.44 -12.94
N CYS A 74 18.38 8.47 -12.82
CA CYS A 74 18.83 9.86 -12.72
C CYS A 74 18.56 10.52 -11.36
N GLY A 75 17.80 9.85 -10.48
CA GLY A 75 17.48 10.37 -9.14
C GLY A 75 16.42 11.47 -9.09
N GLU A 76 15.90 11.92 -10.24
CA GLU A 76 14.84 12.93 -10.30
C GLU A 76 13.50 12.39 -9.80
N GLU A 77 12.71 13.25 -9.15
CA GLU A 77 11.36 12.95 -8.68
C GLU A 77 10.32 13.37 -9.72
N MET A 78 9.32 12.53 -9.96
CA MET A 78 8.24 12.81 -10.90
C MET A 78 6.89 12.31 -10.39
N THR A 79 5.83 12.92 -10.90
CA THR A 79 4.46 12.47 -10.68
C THR A 79 4.05 11.48 -11.76
N GLN A 80 3.58 10.31 -11.34
CA GLN A 80 3.16 9.19 -12.18
C GLN A 80 1.68 8.92 -11.95
N TYR A 81 0.89 8.75 -13.02
CA TYR A 81 -0.48 8.24 -12.87
C TYR A 81 -0.46 6.78 -12.42
N ILE A 82 -1.32 6.44 -11.47
CA ILE A 82 -1.44 5.05 -11.00
C ILE A 82 -2.04 4.21 -12.12
N SER A 83 -1.38 3.10 -12.46
CA SER A 83 -1.93 2.16 -13.45
C SER A 83 -3.33 1.68 -13.03
N PRO A 84 -4.29 1.56 -13.98
CA PRO A 84 -5.62 1.02 -13.70
C PRO A 84 -5.56 -0.33 -12.99
N GLU A 85 -6.56 -0.63 -12.14
CA GLU A 85 -6.57 -1.87 -11.34
C GLU A 85 -6.46 -3.12 -12.22
N GLU A 86 -7.16 -3.16 -13.36
CA GLU A 86 -7.06 -4.25 -14.34
C GLU A 86 -5.64 -4.46 -14.91
N GLU A 87 -4.85 -3.39 -15.03
CA GLU A 87 -3.45 -3.50 -15.49
C GLU A 87 -2.56 -4.05 -14.37
N VAL A 88 -2.78 -3.60 -13.14
CA VAL A 88 -2.09 -4.08 -11.95
C VAL A 88 -2.36 -5.57 -11.74
N GLU A 89 -3.62 -6.00 -11.81
CA GLU A 89 -4.01 -7.41 -11.67
C GLU A 89 -3.36 -8.29 -12.75
N ARG A 90 -3.35 -7.82 -14.00
CA ARG A 90 -2.68 -8.54 -15.09
C ARG A 90 -1.18 -8.66 -14.86
N ALA A 91 -0.53 -7.60 -14.39
CA ALA A 91 0.90 -7.62 -14.07
C ALA A 91 1.21 -8.61 -12.94
N LEU A 92 0.40 -8.61 -11.87
CA LEU A 92 0.52 -9.56 -10.76
C LEU A 92 0.36 -11.01 -11.22
N LEU A 93 -0.71 -11.32 -11.96
CA LEU A 93 -0.98 -12.68 -12.46
C LEU A 93 0.10 -13.17 -13.43
N ALA A 94 0.68 -12.27 -14.22
CA ALA A 94 1.73 -12.58 -15.18
C ALA A 94 3.14 -12.62 -14.54
N GLY A 95 3.29 -12.24 -13.27
CA GLY A 95 4.59 -12.08 -12.62
C GLY A 95 5.47 -11.03 -13.30
N LYS A 96 4.87 -9.94 -13.80
CA LYS A 96 5.55 -8.86 -14.54
C LYS A 96 5.54 -7.56 -13.76
N HIS A 97 6.48 -6.68 -14.12
CA HIS A 97 6.49 -5.29 -13.65
C HIS A 97 5.48 -4.44 -14.43
N LEU A 98 5.06 -3.33 -13.81
CA LEU A 98 4.47 -2.21 -14.54
C LEU A 98 5.59 -1.38 -15.15
N GLU A 99 5.31 -0.66 -16.22
CA GLU A 99 6.30 0.19 -16.89
C GLU A 99 5.85 1.64 -16.93
N THR A 100 6.81 2.55 -16.77
CA THR A 100 6.65 3.96 -17.07
C THR A 100 7.92 4.56 -17.66
N ILE A 101 7.87 5.79 -18.17
CA ILE A 101 9.02 6.49 -18.72
C ILE A 101 9.36 7.67 -17.82
N CYS A 102 10.65 7.83 -17.50
CA CYS A 102 11.13 8.99 -16.78
C CYS A 102 11.02 10.26 -17.63
N SER A 103 10.26 11.26 -17.16
CA SER A 103 10.13 12.56 -17.86
C SER A 103 11.47 13.29 -18.05
N TYR A 104 12.48 12.99 -17.23
CA TYR A 104 13.77 13.68 -17.22
C TYR A 104 14.82 12.99 -18.10
N CYS A 105 15.09 11.70 -17.86
CA CYS A 105 16.12 10.95 -18.59
C CYS A 105 15.57 10.06 -19.71
N GLN A 106 14.25 10.03 -19.90
CA GLN A 106 13.54 9.28 -20.94
C GLN A 106 13.78 7.76 -20.92
N ARG A 107 14.29 7.22 -19.82
CA ARG A 107 14.45 5.77 -19.62
C ARG A 107 13.15 5.15 -19.14
N THR A 108 12.88 3.93 -19.61
CA THR A 108 11.83 3.08 -19.04
C THR A 108 12.22 2.67 -17.63
N ILE A 109 11.26 2.77 -16.71
CA ILE A 109 11.35 2.40 -15.31
C ILE A 109 10.34 1.28 -15.07
N SER A 110 10.83 0.19 -14.49
CA SER A 110 9.99 -0.89 -13.98
C SER A 110 9.46 -0.50 -12.61
N LEU A 111 8.18 -0.75 -12.35
CA LEU A 111 7.56 -0.57 -11.05
C LEU A 111 7.06 -1.92 -10.54
N ASP A 112 7.21 -2.17 -9.25
CA ASP A 112 6.57 -3.31 -8.59
C ASP A 112 5.04 -3.11 -8.60
N PRO A 113 4.23 -4.04 -9.14
CA PRO A 113 2.79 -3.88 -9.25
C PRO A 113 2.06 -3.86 -7.89
N ARG A 114 2.68 -4.36 -6.82
CA ARG A 114 2.13 -4.34 -5.45
C ARG A 114 2.37 -2.99 -4.82
N THR A 115 3.57 -2.43 -4.96
CA THR A 115 3.98 -1.24 -4.18
C THR A 115 4.08 0.04 -4.99
N PHE A 116 4.02 -0.05 -6.32
CA PHE A 116 4.29 1.02 -7.29
C PHE A 116 5.68 1.66 -7.14
N ARG A 117 6.59 1.02 -6.40
CA ARG A 117 7.95 1.51 -6.23
C ARG A 117 8.80 1.15 -7.45
N PRO A 118 9.67 2.06 -7.90
CA PRO A 118 10.66 1.76 -8.91
C PRO A 118 11.59 0.61 -8.51
N THR A 119 11.77 -0.34 -9.42
CA THR A 119 12.77 -1.41 -9.32
C THR A 119 13.96 -1.09 -10.25
N PRO A 120 15.21 -1.35 -9.84
CA PRO A 120 16.40 -1.12 -10.66
C PRO A 120 16.42 -1.93 -11.96
#